data_AF-A0AA86RYG0-F1
#
_entry.id   AF-A0AA86RYG0-F1
#
_cell.length_a   1.000
_cell.length_b   1.000
_cell.length_c   1.000
_cell.angle_alpha   90.00
_cell.angle_beta   90.00
_cell.angle_gamma   90.00
#
_symmetry.space_group_name_H-M   'P 1'
#
loop_
_entity.id
_entity.type
_entity.pdbx_description
1 polymer ?
#
loop_
_entity_poly.entity_id
_entity_poly.type
_entity_poly.pdbx_seq_one_letter_code
_entity_poly.pdbx_strand_id
1 'polypeptide(L)'
;MPQDITYQHPLFGGKISCTFPNRFQDVSDIREVPDHQEVFVDPNRDESLIIELLEFKPDVADNGSAVWFLQDLAIEQDAEGSVVIEQSGVLEAPGLTYYNTPAVVTTAVGQMAISKGRQGREAQNIVKVYLANLRLKEVDTDVLVTAYEPIVINPLSESADSVGAGVAVPAAQAGCTPMDEVFKLAVTSFRVLDWSLF
;
A
#
# COMPACT_ATOMS: atom_id res chain seq x y z
N MET A 1 -13.34 20.12 4.45
CA MET A 1 -13.25 18.67 4.16
C MET A 1 -12.77 18.57 2.72
N PRO A 2 -11.59 18.01 2.45
CA PRO A 2 -11.22 17.65 1.08
C PRO A 2 -12.24 16.60 0.59
N GLN A 3 -12.81 16.80 -0.59
CA GLN A 3 -13.93 16.01 -1.12
C GLN A 3 -13.46 15.15 -2.28
N ASP A 4 -12.47 14.29 -2.05
CA ASP A 4 -12.28 13.23 -3.01
C ASP A 4 -13.46 12.27 -2.90
N ILE A 5 -14.11 12.02 -4.04
CA ILE A 5 -15.18 11.05 -4.11
C ILE A 5 -14.52 9.67 -3.97
N THR A 6 -14.94 8.92 -2.95
CA THR A 6 -14.50 7.55 -2.73
C THR A 6 -15.47 6.57 -3.36
N TYR A 7 -14.94 5.49 -3.91
CA TYR A 7 -15.72 4.39 -4.46
C TYR A 7 -15.24 3.07 -3.87
N GLN A 8 -16.14 2.09 -3.85
CA GLN A 8 -15.78 0.71 -3.63
C GLN A 8 -15.25 0.15 -4.94
N HIS A 9 -13.97 -0.17 -4.97
CA HIS A 9 -13.27 -0.74 -6.12
C HIS A 9 -13.32 -2.27 -6.05
N PRO A 10 -13.74 -2.95 -7.13
CA PRO A 10 -13.59 -4.38 -7.26
C PRO A 10 -12.11 -4.71 -7.51
N LEU A 11 -11.58 -5.70 -6.82
CA LEU A 11 -10.22 -6.20 -6.95
C LEU A 11 -10.24 -7.69 -7.29
N PHE A 12 -9.22 -8.18 -7.99
CA PHE A 12 -9.03 -9.58 -8.36
C PHE A 12 -10.26 -10.17 -9.07
N GLY A 13 -10.68 -9.52 -10.16
CA GLY A 13 -11.88 -9.89 -10.90
C GLY A 13 -13.18 -9.71 -10.11
N GLY A 14 -13.17 -8.85 -9.08
CA GLY A 14 -14.34 -8.57 -8.23
C GLY A 14 -14.55 -9.57 -7.09
N LYS A 15 -13.59 -10.47 -6.85
CA LYS A 15 -13.64 -11.40 -5.71
C LYS A 15 -13.27 -10.73 -4.39
N ILE A 16 -12.57 -9.61 -4.45
CA ILE A 16 -12.26 -8.74 -3.30
C ILE A 16 -12.83 -7.35 -3.58
N SER A 17 -13.10 -6.59 -2.53
CA SER A 17 -13.42 -5.17 -2.65
C SER A 17 -12.73 -4.33 -1.59
N CYS A 18 -12.42 -3.09 -1.96
CA CYS A 18 -11.73 -2.12 -1.13
C CYS A 18 -12.22 -0.71 -1.47
N THR A 19 -12.28 0.21 -0.51
CA THR A 19 -12.74 1.60 -0.74
C THR A 19 -11.58 2.57 -0.68
N PHE A 20 -11.43 3.40 -1.72
CA PHE A 20 -10.44 4.48 -1.76
C PHE A 20 -10.83 5.56 -2.80
N PRO A 21 -10.19 6.74 -2.78
CA PRO A 21 -10.49 7.85 -3.69
C PRO A 21 -10.41 7.50 -5.18
N ASN A 22 -11.28 8.10 -5.99
CA ASN A 22 -11.31 7.91 -7.45
C ASN A 22 -10.09 8.48 -8.19
N ARG A 23 -9.25 9.28 -7.53
CA ARG A 23 -8.05 9.85 -8.15
C ARG A 23 -6.98 8.78 -8.45
N PHE A 24 -7.07 7.64 -7.76
CA PHE A 24 -6.22 6.48 -7.99
C PHE A 24 -6.67 5.74 -9.25
N GLN A 25 -5.80 5.72 -10.24
CA GLN A 25 -6.01 5.07 -11.53
C GLN A 25 -5.39 3.67 -11.50
N ASP A 26 -6.10 2.70 -12.06
CA ASP A 26 -5.62 1.34 -12.22
C ASP A 26 -4.49 1.30 -13.25
N VAL A 27 -3.35 0.73 -12.85
CA VAL A 27 -2.17 0.61 -13.70
C VAL A 27 -2.31 -0.51 -14.74
N SER A 28 -3.20 -1.48 -14.50
CA SER A 28 -3.47 -2.59 -15.43
C SER A 28 -4.03 -2.13 -16.78
N ASP A 29 -4.67 -0.95 -16.82
CA ASP A 29 -5.16 -0.31 -18.04
C ASP A 29 -4.03 0.10 -19.00
N ILE A 30 -2.79 0.23 -18.49
CA ILE A 30 -1.66 0.82 -19.21
C ILE A 30 -0.51 -0.19 -19.37
N ARG A 31 -0.33 -1.10 -18.40
CA ARG A 31 0.72 -2.13 -18.44
C ARG A 31 0.27 -3.40 -17.73
N GLU A 32 0.91 -4.51 -18.07
CA GLU A 32 0.70 -5.77 -17.36
C GLU A 32 1.12 -5.64 -15.89
N VAL A 33 0.24 -6.09 -15.00
CA VAL A 33 0.44 -6.22 -13.56
C VAL A 33 0.30 -7.71 -13.23
N PRO A 34 1.16 -8.28 -12.36
CA PRO A 34 1.00 -9.67 -11.94
C PRO A 34 -0.40 -9.95 -11.41
N ASP A 35 -0.91 -11.15 -11.65
CA ASP A 35 -2.27 -11.58 -11.29
C ASP A 35 -2.58 -11.54 -9.78
N HIS A 36 -1.56 -11.67 -8.95
CA HIS A 36 -1.63 -11.56 -7.50
C HIS A 36 -1.42 -10.12 -6.99
N GLN A 37 -1.32 -9.13 -7.87
CA GLN A 37 -1.18 -7.72 -7.54
C GLN A 37 -2.26 -6.85 -8.19
N GLU A 38 -2.70 -5.84 -7.45
CA GLU A 38 -3.54 -4.75 -7.94
C GLU A 38 -2.84 -3.43 -7.61
N VAL A 39 -2.53 -2.63 -8.63
CA VAL A 39 -1.66 -1.45 -8.49
C VAL A 39 -2.43 -0.21 -8.95
N PHE A 40 -2.56 0.75 -8.05
CA PHE A 40 -3.21 2.02 -8.33
C PHE A 40 -2.28 3.20 -8.06
N VAL A 41 -2.39 4.25 -8.87
CA VAL A 41 -1.54 5.45 -8.77
C VAL A 41 -2.34 6.74 -8.90
N ASP A 42 -1.95 7.77 -8.16
CA ASP A 42 -2.36 9.15 -8.43
C ASP A 42 -1.23 9.86 -9.20
N PRO A 43 -1.33 9.99 -10.53
CA PRO A 43 -0.26 10.57 -11.33
C PRO A 43 -0.01 12.07 -11.04
N ASN A 44 -0.97 12.77 -10.43
CA ASN A 44 -0.80 14.20 -10.11
C ASN A 44 -0.01 14.43 -8.82
N ARG A 45 0.20 13.37 -8.03
CA ARG A 45 0.78 13.45 -6.68
C ARG A 45 1.91 12.45 -6.45
N ASP A 46 2.08 11.54 -7.39
CA ASP A 46 3.03 10.45 -7.33
C ASP A 46 2.80 9.48 -6.15
N GLU A 47 1.57 9.47 -5.65
CA GLU A 47 1.09 8.55 -4.61
C GLU A 47 0.68 7.21 -5.25
N SER A 48 0.85 6.11 -4.53
CA SER A 48 0.40 4.80 -5.02
C SER A 48 -0.18 3.93 -3.91
N LEU A 49 -1.09 3.05 -4.29
CA LEU A 49 -1.74 2.05 -3.44
C LEU A 49 -1.63 0.70 -4.15
N ILE A 50 -1.02 -0.27 -3.48
CA ILE A 50 -0.79 -1.63 -3.98
C ILE A 50 -1.47 -2.61 -3.05
N ILE A 51 -2.21 -3.55 -3.61
CA ILE A 51 -2.78 -4.70 -2.89
C ILE A 51 -2.16 -5.95 -3.49
N GLU A 52 -1.55 -6.78 -2.66
CA GLU A 52 -0.82 -7.98 -3.09
C GLU A 52 -1.23 -9.19 -2.26
N LEU A 53 -1.44 -10.33 -2.93
CA LEU A 53 -1.70 -11.62 -2.31
C LEU A 53 -0.40 -12.42 -2.28
N LEU A 54 0.08 -12.73 -1.08
CA LEU A 54 1.30 -13.51 -0.87
C LEU A 54 1.00 -14.84 -0.18
N GLU A 55 1.88 -15.81 -0.38
CA GLU A 55 1.89 -17.03 0.43
C GLU A 55 2.08 -16.66 1.91
N PHE A 56 1.28 -17.28 2.77
CA PHE A 56 1.38 -17.09 4.21
C PHE A 56 2.76 -17.44 4.75
N LYS A 57 3.33 -16.57 5.59
CA LYS A 57 4.62 -16.77 6.24
C LYS A 57 4.45 -17.33 7.66
N PRO A 58 4.45 -18.68 7.86
CA PRO A 58 4.22 -19.27 9.18
C PRO A 58 5.33 -18.93 10.19
N ASP A 59 6.54 -18.66 9.72
CA ASP A 59 7.70 -18.33 10.56
C ASP A 59 7.70 -16.87 11.05
N VAL A 60 6.81 -16.03 10.50
CA VAL A 60 6.63 -14.64 10.93
C VAL A 60 5.49 -14.61 11.94
N ALA A 61 5.77 -14.12 13.15
CA ALA A 61 4.75 -13.95 14.18
C ALA A 61 3.73 -12.86 13.78
N ASP A 62 2.48 -13.01 14.22
CA ASP A 62 1.42 -12.03 13.94
C ASP A 62 1.84 -10.61 14.35
N ASN A 63 2.30 -10.49 15.61
CA ASN A 63 2.80 -9.24 16.14
C ASN A 63 4.10 -8.86 15.44
N GLY A 64 4.11 -7.69 14.79
CA GLY A 64 5.25 -7.21 14.03
C GLY A 64 5.34 -7.77 12.61
N SER A 65 4.37 -8.54 12.12
CA SER A 65 4.40 -9.04 10.73
C SER A 65 4.43 -7.91 9.70
N ALA A 66 3.66 -6.83 9.89
CA ALA A 66 3.76 -5.65 9.02
C ALA A 66 5.14 -4.99 9.05
N VAL A 67 5.83 -4.95 10.20
CA VAL A 67 7.20 -4.42 10.29
C VAL A 67 8.17 -5.32 9.52
N TRP A 68 8.00 -6.64 9.60
CA TRP A 68 8.81 -7.60 8.86
C TRP A 68 8.69 -7.36 7.34
N PHE A 69 7.46 -7.29 6.82
CA PHE A 69 7.23 -7.00 5.40
C PHE A 69 7.72 -5.61 4.97
N LEU A 70 7.59 -4.61 5.83
CA LEU A 70 8.12 -3.28 5.55
C LEU A 70 9.66 -3.27 5.44
N GLN A 71 10.34 -4.09 6.23
CA GLN A 71 11.80 -4.25 6.16
C GLN A 71 12.22 -5.04 4.92
N ASP A 72 11.47 -6.11 4.59
CA ASP A 72 11.69 -6.91 3.39
C ASP A 72 11.57 -6.04 2.12
N LEU A 73 10.50 -5.24 2.04
CA LEU A 73 10.29 -4.26 0.98
C LEU A 73 11.42 -3.23 0.89
N ALA A 74 11.93 -2.74 2.02
CA ALA A 74 13.06 -1.82 2.03
C ALA A 74 14.33 -2.46 1.43
N ILE A 75 14.57 -3.76 1.70
CA ILE A 75 15.71 -4.50 1.15
C ILE A 75 15.55 -4.67 -0.36
N GLU A 76 14.38 -5.07 -0.83
CA GLU A 76 14.10 -5.26 -2.26
C GLU A 76 14.24 -3.97 -3.07
N GLN A 77 13.87 -2.83 -2.46
CA GLN A 77 13.96 -1.52 -3.09
C GLN A 77 15.36 -0.86 -2.98
N ASP A 78 16.35 -1.58 -2.42
CA ASP A 78 17.68 -1.04 -2.09
C ASP A 78 17.58 0.30 -1.32
N ALA A 79 16.60 0.36 -0.40
CA ALA A 79 16.21 1.58 0.27
C ALA A 79 17.21 1.94 1.37
N GLU A 80 17.99 3.00 1.14
CA GLU A 80 18.90 3.51 2.15
C GLU A 80 18.16 4.27 3.24
N GLY A 81 18.63 4.14 4.49
CA GLY A 81 18.10 4.91 5.62
C GLY A 81 16.64 4.60 5.96
N SER A 82 16.15 3.39 5.66
CA SER A 82 14.81 2.94 6.07
C SER A 82 14.64 3.02 7.59
N VAL A 83 13.63 3.75 8.04
CA VAL A 83 13.28 3.90 9.46
C VAL A 83 11.81 3.58 9.66
N VAL A 84 11.52 2.71 10.63
CA VAL A 84 10.16 2.47 11.11
C VAL A 84 9.75 3.63 12.02
N ILE A 85 8.64 4.29 11.68
CA ILE A 85 8.08 5.43 12.40
C ILE A 85 7.03 4.98 13.40
N GLU A 86 6.15 4.07 12.97
CA GLU A 86 4.99 3.62 13.75
C GLU A 86 4.70 2.15 13.46
N GLN A 87 4.16 1.44 14.46
CA GLN A 87 3.60 0.10 14.29
C GLN A 87 2.38 -0.07 15.19
N SER A 88 1.41 -0.84 14.73
CA SER A 88 0.25 -1.22 15.54
C SER A 88 0.54 -2.47 16.38
N GLY A 89 -0.32 -2.72 17.37
CA GLY A 89 -0.49 -4.07 17.91
C GLY A 89 -1.27 -4.97 16.96
N VAL A 90 -1.49 -6.20 17.40
CA VAL A 90 -2.34 -7.18 16.71
C VAL A 90 -3.81 -6.79 16.86
N LEU A 91 -4.51 -6.68 15.74
CA LEU A 91 -5.95 -6.42 15.65
C LEU A 91 -6.65 -7.59 14.98
N GLU A 92 -7.75 -8.07 15.54
CA GLU A 92 -8.63 -8.99 14.82
C GLU A 92 -9.56 -8.21 13.89
N ALA A 93 -9.86 -8.78 12.72
CA ALA A 93 -10.83 -8.24 11.78
C ALA A 93 -12.02 -9.21 11.66
N PRO A 94 -13.03 -9.15 12.55
CA PRO A 94 -14.19 -10.04 12.51
C PRO A 94 -14.99 -9.99 11.21
N GLY A 95 -14.95 -8.84 10.50
CA GLY A 95 -15.57 -8.68 9.19
C GLY A 95 -14.86 -9.43 8.05
N LEU A 96 -13.67 -9.96 8.32
CA LEU A 96 -12.84 -10.73 7.40
C LEU A 96 -12.58 -12.11 8.02
N THR A 97 -13.60 -12.95 8.02
CA THR A 97 -13.61 -14.25 8.70
C THR A 97 -13.90 -15.37 7.72
N TYR A 98 -13.13 -16.46 7.81
CA TYR A 98 -13.37 -17.70 7.07
C TYR A 98 -13.43 -18.89 8.03
N TYR A 99 -14.43 -19.77 7.89
CA TYR A 99 -14.69 -20.91 8.79
C TYR A 99 -14.60 -20.62 10.31
N ASN A 100 -14.99 -19.40 10.73
CA ASN A 100 -14.93 -18.89 12.11
C ASN A 100 -13.55 -18.44 12.62
N THR A 101 -12.54 -18.41 11.76
CA THR A 101 -11.23 -17.82 12.06
C THR A 101 -11.18 -16.40 11.50
N PRO A 102 -11.19 -15.35 12.35
CA PRO A 102 -11.03 -13.98 11.88
C PRO A 102 -9.60 -13.74 11.40
N ALA A 103 -9.46 -12.87 10.40
CA ALA A 103 -8.15 -12.41 9.97
C ALA A 103 -7.47 -11.61 11.07
N VAL A 104 -6.14 -11.71 11.09
CA VAL A 104 -5.29 -10.90 11.95
C VAL A 104 -4.69 -9.76 11.14
N VAL A 105 -4.73 -8.54 11.65
CA VAL A 105 -4.21 -7.35 10.98
C VAL A 105 -3.16 -6.69 11.85
N THR A 106 -2.02 -6.34 11.24
CA THR A 106 -1.06 -5.38 11.81
C THR A 106 -0.71 -4.33 10.78
N THR A 107 -0.30 -3.15 11.23
CA THR A 107 0.17 -2.07 10.38
C THR A 107 1.54 -1.55 10.82
N ALA A 108 2.29 -1.03 9.86
CA ALA A 108 3.54 -0.34 10.10
C ALA A 108 3.65 0.87 9.16
N VAL A 109 4.32 1.92 9.61
CA VAL A 109 4.65 3.09 8.80
C VAL A 109 6.15 3.29 8.85
N GLY A 110 6.77 3.45 7.69
CA GLY A 110 8.19 3.74 7.57
C GLY A 110 8.46 4.92 6.65
N GLN A 111 9.69 5.40 6.67
CA GLN A 111 10.22 6.33 5.68
C GLN A 111 11.46 5.72 5.04
N MET A 112 11.58 5.85 3.73
CA MET A 112 12.60 5.21 2.91
C MET A 112 13.08 6.14 1.81
N ALA A 113 14.34 6.00 1.38
CA ALA A 113 14.84 6.61 0.16
C ALA A 113 14.76 5.57 -0.98
N ILE A 114 13.89 5.78 -1.97
CA ILE A 114 13.60 4.80 -3.03
C ILE A 114 13.69 5.46 -4.40
N SER A 115 14.38 4.81 -5.34
CA SER A 115 14.40 5.22 -6.76
C SER A 115 13.30 4.51 -7.53
N LYS A 116 12.67 5.19 -8.48
CA LYS A 116 11.75 4.49 -9.39
C LYS A 116 12.51 3.66 -10.40
N GLY A 117 11.94 2.51 -10.78
CA GLY A 117 12.43 1.66 -11.85
C GLY A 117 13.93 1.38 -11.75
N ARG A 118 14.69 1.75 -12.79
CA ARG A 118 16.15 1.56 -12.85
C ARG A 118 16.91 2.90 -12.91
N GLN A 119 16.43 3.90 -12.17
CA GLN A 119 17.00 5.25 -12.19
C GLN A 119 18.29 5.42 -11.36
N GLY A 120 18.65 4.43 -10.54
CA GLY A 120 19.85 4.50 -9.71
C GLY A 120 19.66 5.30 -8.42
N ARG A 121 20.66 5.24 -7.54
CA ARG A 121 20.59 5.78 -6.18
C ARG A 121 20.54 7.31 -6.16
N GLU A 122 21.15 7.96 -7.15
CA GLU A 122 21.18 9.41 -7.30
C GLU A 122 19.81 10.04 -7.52
N ALA A 123 18.81 9.25 -7.95
CA ALA A 123 17.45 9.66 -8.24
C ALA A 123 16.44 9.25 -7.15
N GLN A 124 16.91 8.83 -5.96
CA GLN A 124 16.03 8.40 -4.88
C GLN A 124 15.14 9.54 -4.36
N ASN A 125 13.84 9.26 -4.28
CA ASN A 125 12.85 10.08 -3.61
C ASN A 125 12.78 9.67 -2.14
N ILE A 126 12.47 10.64 -1.26
CA ILE A 126 12.10 10.32 0.12
C ILE A 126 10.61 10.06 0.16
N VAL A 127 10.23 8.84 0.53
CA VAL A 127 8.84 8.40 0.56
C VAL A 127 8.49 7.90 1.96
N LYS A 128 7.25 8.17 2.38
CA LYS A 128 6.64 7.50 3.52
C LYS A 128 5.84 6.32 2.99
N VAL A 129 6.01 5.17 3.62
CA VAL A 129 5.39 3.90 3.23
C VAL A 129 4.51 3.42 4.37
N TYR A 130 3.23 3.25 4.07
CA TYR A 130 2.24 2.65 4.97
C TYR A 130 2.01 1.21 4.52
N LEU A 131 2.07 0.27 5.46
CA LEU A 131 1.90 -1.14 5.15
C LEU A 131 0.95 -1.78 6.16
N ALA A 132 -0.03 -2.53 5.66
CA ALA A 132 -0.84 -3.45 6.46
C ALA A 132 -0.62 -4.86 5.98
N ASN A 133 -0.50 -5.80 6.93
CA ASN A 133 -0.57 -7.22 6.65
C ASN A 133 -1.87 -7.79 7.23
N LEU A 134 -2.74 -8.32 6.38
CA LEU A 134 -3.98 -8.99 6.74
C LEU A 134 -3.79 -10.50 6.53
N ARG A 135 -3.68 -11.24 7.63
CA ARG A 135 -3.34 -12.66 7.64
C ARG A 135 -4.58 -13.53 7.56
N LEU A 136 -4.76 -14.23 6.44
CA LEU A 136 -5.87 -15.15 6.15
C LEU A 136 -5.40 -16.60 6.34
N LYS A 137 -5.20 -17.00 7.61
CA LYS A 137 -4.51 -18.25 7.95
C LYS A 137 -5.18 -19.52 7.43
N GLU A 138 -6.51 -19.56 7.37
CA GLU A 138 -7.26 -20.74 6.92
C GLU A 138 -7.14 -20.99 5.40
N VAL A 139 -6.61 -20.02 4.66
CA VAL A 139 -6.38 -20.11 3.21
C VAL A 139 -4.92 -19.79 2.87
N ASP A 140 -4.02 -19.96 3.82
CA ASP A 140 -2.56 -19.83 3.64
C ASP A 140 -2.13 -18.57 2.87
N THR A 141 -2.79 -17.43 3.13
CA THR A 141 -2.50 -16.15 2.45
C THR A 141 -2.21 -15.02 3.42
N ASP A 142 -1.14 -14.26 3.16
CA ASP A 142 -0.91 -12.93 3.73
C ASP A 142 -1.28 -11.88 2.67
N VAL A 143 -2.23 -10.99 2.96
CA VAL A 143 -2.60 -9.88 2.06
C VAL A 143 -1.87 -8.63 2.49
N LEU A 144 -1.02 -8.10 1.61
CA LEU A 144 -0.35 -6.83 1.84
C LEU A 144 -1.13 -5.69 1.19
N VAL A 145 -1.38 -4.64 1.97
CA VAL A 145 -1.83 -3.35 1.47
C VAL A 145 -0.72 -2.35 1.71
N THR A 146 -0.12 -1.83 0.65
CA THR A 146 1.02 -0.90 0.72
C THR A 146 0.67 0.41 0.05
N ALA A 147 0.91 1.52 0.73
CA ALA A 147 0.65 2.86 0.25
C ALA A 147 1.92 3.71 0.31
N TYR A 148 2.26 4.37 -0.80
CA TYR A 148 3.42 5.25 -0.89
C TYR A 148 2.97 6.70 -0.97
N GLU A 149 3.54 7.52 -0.09
CA GLU A 149 3.38 8.97 -0.06
C GLU A 149 4.75 9.63 -0.27
N PRO A 150 5.00 10.27 -1.41
CA PRO A 150 6.22 11.04 -1.61
C PRO A 150 6.29 12.25 -0.66
N ILE A 151 7.46 12.43 -0.04
CA ILE A 151 7.78 13.57 0.84
C ILE A 151 8.72 14.54 0.12
N VAL A 152 9.73 14.00 -0.58
CA VAL A 152 10.67 14.77 -1.40
C VAL A 152 10.90 14.06 -2.72
N ILE A 153 10.66 14.76 -3.82
CA ILE A 153 10.94 14.31 -5.17
C ILE A 153 12.32 14.82 -5.59
N ASN A 154 13.18 13.91 -5.99
CA ASN A 154 14.51 14.20 -6.48
C ASN A 154 14.44 14.81 -7.89
N PRO A 155 15.21 15.88 -8.20
CA PRO A 155 15.26 16.45 -9.56
C PRO A 155 15.66 15.48 -10.67
N LEU A 156 16.36 14.38 -10.34
CA LEU A 156 16.76 13.33 -11.27
C LEU A 156 15.72 12.20 -11.38
N SER A 157 14.67 12.21 -10.54
CA SER A 157 13.59 11.23 -10.62
C SER A 157 12.65 11.53 -11.78
N GLU A 158 12.09 10.50 -12.40
CA GLU A 158 11.08 10.63 -13.46
C GLU A 158 9.80 11.28 -12.93
N SER A 159 9.55 11.15 -11.62
CA SER A 159 8.45 11.85 -10.95
C SER A 159 8.59 13.37 -11.03
N ALA A 160 9.81 13.90 -11.14
CA ALA A 160 10.03 15.35 -11.23
C ALA A 160 9.39 15.96 -12.48
N ASP A 161 9.33 15.22 -13.59
CA ASP A 161 8.70 15.68 -14.83
C ASP A 161 7.17 15.75 -14.71
N SER A 162 6.59 14.93 -13.82
CA SER A 162 5.14 14.80 -13.66
C SER A 162 4.59 15.69 -12.54
N VAL A 163 5.26 15.73 -11.39
CA VAL A 163 4.76 16.40 -10.17
C VAL A 163 5.69 17.50 -9.65
N GLY A 164 6.81 17.75 -10.32
CA GLY A 164 7.83 18.71 -9.91
C GLY A 164 8.80 18.16 -8.87
N ALA A 165 10.03 18.67 -8.89
CA ALA A 165 11.05 18.33 -7.92
C ALA A 165 10.92 19.15 -6.61
N GLY A 166 11.46 18.61 -5.52
CA GLY A 166 11.48 19.26 -4.20
C GLY A 166 10.49 18.64 -3.22
N VAL A 167 10.09 19.42 -2.22
CA VAL A 167 9.15 18.96 -1.19
C VAL A 167 7.76 18.78 -1.82
N ALA A 168 7.20 17.58 -1.69
CA ALA A 168 5.87 17.29 -2.19
C ALA A 168 4.82 18.10 -1.43
N VAL A 169 3.82 18.62 -2.15
CA VAL A 169 2.71 19.36 -1.53
C VAL A 169 1.80 18.35 -0.81
N PRO A 170 1.54 18.48 0.50
CA PRO A 170 0.67 17.56 1.23
C PRO A 170 -0.74 17.49 0.62
N ALA A 171 -1.34 16.29 0.58
CA ALA A 171 -2.64 16.06 -0.07
C ALA A 171 -3.75 16.97 0.49
N ALA A 172 -3.78 17.17 1.81
CA ALA A 172 -4.74 18.07 2.46
C ALA A 172 -4.66 19.51 1.93
N GLN A 173 -3.46 20.00 1.59
CA GLN A 173 -3.25 21.35 1.06
C GLN A 173 -3.67 21.44 -0.41
N ALA A 174 -3.57 20.33 -1.15
CA ALA A 174 -4.07 20.21 -2.52
C ALA A 174 -5.58 19.94 -2.60
N GLY A 175 -6.28 19.81 -1.47
CA GLY A 175 -7.71 19.50 -1.43
C GLY A 175 -8.04 18.02 -1.63
N CYS A 176 -7.05 17.14 -1.56
CA CYS A 176 -7.18 15.68 -1.65
C CYS A 176 -7.19 15.03 -0.27
N THR A 177 -7.76 13.82 -0.17
CA THR A 177 -7.71 13.00 1.04
C THR A 177 -6.27 12.53 1.32
N PRO A 178 -5.72 12.81 2.52
CA PRO A 178 -4.38 12.37 2.93
C PRO A 178 -4.12 10.86 2.80
N MET A 179 -2.87 10.48 2.52
CA MET A 179 -2.54 9.09 2.21
C MET A 179 -2.73 8.15 3.42
N ASP A 180 -2.55 8.63 4.64
CA ASP A 180 -2.86 7.88 5.86
C ASP A 180 -4.37 7.58 5.98
N GLU A 181 -5.23 8.55 5.62
CA GLU A 181 -6.68 8.35 5.56
C GLU A 181 -7.07 7.38 4.44
N VAL A 182 -6.45 7.50 3.25
CA VAL A 182 -6.65 6.57 2.13
C VAL A 182 -6.28 5.14 2.54
N PHE A 183 -5.08 4.96 3.11
CA PHE A 183 -4.58 3.68 3.57
C PHE A 183 -5.50 3.08 4.64
N LYS A 184 -5.89 3.87 5.65
CA LYS A 184 -6.81 3.41 6.70
C LYS A 184 -8.15 2.99 6.13
N LEU A 185 -8.70 3.76 5.18
CA LEU A 185 -9.97 3.43 4.54
C LEU A 185 -9.85 2.13 3.74
N ALA A 186 -8.78 1.98 2.97
CA ALA A 186 -8.53 0.78 2.18
C ALA A 186 -8.48 -0.47 3.08
N VAL A 187 -7.65 -0.44 4.13
CA VAL A 187 -7.49 -1.56 5.07
C VAL A 187 -8.78 -1.88 5.82
N THR A 188 -9.50 -0.88 6.32
CA THR A 188 -10.70 -1.11 7.14
C THR A 188 -11.94 -1.47 6.33
N SER A 189 -11.96 -1.15 5.03
CA SER A 189 -13.04 -1.50 4.12
C SER A 189 -12.78 -2.77 3.30
N PHE A 190 -11.59 -3.38 3.44
CA PHE A 190 -11.21 -4.60 2.74
C PHE A 190 -12.19 -5.74 3.03
N ARG A 191 -12.71 -6.37 1.98
CA ARG A 191 -13.64 -7.51 2.07
C ARG A 191 -13.33 -8.55 1.02
N VAL A 192 -13.29 -9.80 1.44
CA VAL A 192 -13.36 -10.95 0.52
C VAL A 192 -14.83 -11.24 0.24
N LEU A 193 -15.22 -11.13 -1.03
CA LEU A 193 -16.57 -11.39 -1.52
C LEU A 193 -16.71 -12.84 -2.01
N ASP A 194 -15.64 -13.42 -2.53
CA ASP A 194 -15.58 -14.81 -3.00
C ASP A 194 -14.26 -15.47 -2.55
N TRP A 195 -14.36 -16.39 -1.60
CA TRP A 195 -13.22 -17.12 -1.04
C TRP A 195 -12.65 -18.19 -1.97
N SER A 196 -13.28 -18.49 -3.12
CA SER A 196 -12.69 -19.35 -4.16
C SER A 196 -11.52 -18.71 -4.91
N LEU A 197 -11.15 -17.48 -4.54
CA LEU A 197 -9.95 -16.82 -5.02
C LEU A 197 -8.67 -17.52 -4.54
N PHE A 198 -8.70 -18.05 -3.31
CA PHE A 198 -7.56 -18.67 -2.64
C PHE A 198 -7.53 -20.19 -2.87
#